data_AF-A0A950YJ17-F1
#
_entry.id   AF-A0A950YJ17-F1
#
_cell.length_a   1.000
_cell.length_b   1.000
_cell.length_c   1.000
_cell.angle_alpha   90.00
_cell.angle_beta   90.00
_cell.angle_gamma   90.00
#
_symmetry.space_group_name_H-M   'P 1'
#
loop_
_entity.id
_entity.type
_entity.pdbx_description
1 polymer ?
#
loop_
_entity_poly.entity_id
_entity_poly.type
_entity_poly.pdbx_seq_one_letter_code
_entity_poly.pdbx_strand_id
1 'polypeptide(L)'
;MTDLMRGDRDPARRATPGARSAGGKRDRLIDGARQALHAQGVESTTLADIANVADVPVGNVYYYFKTKDDLVEAVIAAHADEIKARLAALEHHRTPKARLKAFVRMLTDERELAARHGCPQGSLCSELDKRDD
;
A
#
# COMPACT_ATOMS: atom_id res chain seq x y z
N MET A 1 6.16 41.72 0.69
CA MET A 1 5.89 40.53 1.53
C MET A 1 5.50 39.38 0.61
N THR A 2 6.42 39.00 -0.27
CA THR A 2 6.18 38.05 -1.38
C THR A 2 7.53 37.67 -1.97
N ASP A 3 8.25 36.73 -1.34
CA ASP A 3 9.17 35.81 -2.03
C ASP A 3 9.67 34.74 -1.05
N LEU A 4 8.85 33.72 -0.77
CA LEU A 4 9.31 32.51 -0.08
C LEU A 4 8.67 31.25 -0.68
N MET A 5 8.54 31.23 -2.00
CA MET A 5 8.07 30.08 -2.77
C MET A 5 9.00 29.83 -3.95
N ARG A 6 10.30 29.67 -3.66
CA ARG A 6 11.25 29.16 -4.64
C ARG A 6 12.18 28.13 -4.00
N GLY A 7 11.94 26.88 -4.39
CA GLY A 7 13.00 25.89 -4.61
C GLY A 7 13.45 25.10 -3.39
N ASP A 8 12.81 23.95 -3.18
CA ASP A 8 13.61 22.72 -3.13
C ASP A 8 12.80 21.59 -3.77
N ARG A 9 12.86 21.52 -5.11
CA ARG A 9 12.38 20.38 -5.87
C ARG A 9 13.47 19.32 -5.81
N ASP A 10 13.43 18.55 -4.73
CA ASP A 10 14.28 17.39 -4.53
C ASP A 10 14.17 16.45 -5.75
N PRO A 11 15.28 16.14 -6.45
CA PRO A 11 15.29 15.25 -7.61
C PRO A 11 14.87 13.80 -7.30
N ALA A 12 14.67 13.44 -6.03
CA ALA A 12 14.04 12.19 -5.63
C ALA A 12 12.52 12.13 -5.91
N ARG A 13 11.89 13.25 -6.32
CA ARG A 13 10.45 13.39 -6.63
C ARG A 13 9.96 12.69 -7.90
N ARG A 14 10.71 11.71 -8.42
CA ARG A 14 10.25 10.85 -9.52
C ARG A 14 10.50 9.38 -9.19
N ALA A 15 9.96 8.92 -8.07
CA ALA A 15 9.54 7.53 -7.98
C ALA A 15 8.19 7.40 -8.69
N THR A 16 8.24 7.19 -9.99
CA THR A 16 7.14 6.67 -10.80
C THR A 16 6.55 5.44 -10.08
N PRO A 17 5.22 5.27 -9.99
CA PRO A 17 4.63 4.01 -9.52
C PRO A 17 4.88 2.96 -10.60
N GLY A 18 6.02 2.28 -10.52
CA GLY A 18 6.43 1.31 -11.55
C GLY A 18 7.75 0.58 -11.31
N ALA A 19 8.32 0.63 -10.10
CA ALA A 19 9.58 -0.05 -9.81
C ALA A 19 9.60 -0.72 -8.43
N ARG A 20 8.70 -1.70 -8.22
CA ARG A 20 8.93 -2.79 -7.26
C ARG A 20 8.55 -4.18 -7.76
N SER A 21 8.14 -4.36 -9.02
CA SER A 21 7.88 -5.70 -9.58
C SER A 21 9.16 -6.36 -10.11
N ALA A 22 10.09 -6.69 -9.22
CA ALA A 22 10.93 -7.88 -9.43
C ALA A 22 10.32 -9.12 -8.75
N GLY A 23 9.06 -9.00 -8.31
CA GLY A 23 8.29 -10.06 -7.70
C GLY A 23 7.61 -10.95 -8.74
N GLY A 24 7.47 -12.23 -8.41
CA GLY A 24 6.79 -13.20 -9.26
C GLY A 24 5.30 -12.87 -9.44
N LYS A 25 4.57 -13.70 -10.19
CA LYS A 25 3.12 -13.55 -10.38
C LYS A 25 2.35 -13.44 -9.05
N ARG A 26 2.82 -14.12 -8.00
CA ARG A 26 2.25 -14.03 -6.64
C ARG A 26 2.30 -12.60 -6.08
N ASP A 27 3.43 -11.92 -6.22
CA ASP A 27 3.60 -10.57 -5.67
C ASP A 27 2.75 -9.56 -6.45
N ARG A 28 2.66 -9.72 -7.78
CA ARG A 28 1.73 -8.92 -8.60
C ARG A 28 0.27 -9.09 -8.18
N LEU A 29 -0.13 -10.31 -7.81
CA LEU A 29 -1.47 -10.56 -7.30
C LEU A 29 -1.72 -9.90 -5.95
N ILE A 30 -0.72 -9.89 -5.05
CA ILE A 30 -0.81 -9.18 -3.76
C ILE A 30 -0.92 -7.66 -4.00
N ASP A 31 -0.11 -7.11 -4.90
CA ASP A 31 -0.16 -5.69 -5.24
C ASP A 31 -1.47 -5.28 -5.93
N GLY A 32 -1.98 -6.13 -6.82
CA GLY A 32 -3.27 -5.92 -7.48
C GLY A 32 -4.43 -6.02 -6.50
N ALA A 33 -4.39 -6.99 -5.58
CA ALA A 33 -5.36 -7.13 -4.50
C ALA A 33 -5.38 -5.87 -3.64
N ARG A 34 -4.21 -5.41 -3.16
CA ARG A 34 -4.11 -4.18 -2.36
C ARG A 34 -4.78 -2.98 -3.05
N GLN A 35 -4.59 -2.83 -4.35
CA GLN A 35 -5.20 -1.75 -5.13
C GLN A 35 -6.72 -1.91 -5.28
N ALA A 36 -7.18 -3.11 -5.61
CA ALA A 36 -8.61 -3.39 -5.77
C ALA A 36 -9.37 -3.22 -4.44
N LEU A 37 -8.84 -3.80 -3.36
CA LEU A 37 -9.40 -3.69 -2.02
C LEU A 37 -9.44 -2.22 -1.56
N HIS A 38 -8.39 -1.44 -1.83
CA HIS A 38 -8.38 -0.02 -1.45
C HIS A 38 -9.40 0.83 -2.24
N ALA A 39 -9.66 0.47 -3.50
CA ALA A 39 -10.57 1.22 -4.37
C ALA A 39 -12.04 0.82 -4.22
N GLN A 40 -12.32 -0.46 -3.96
CA GLN A 40 -13.66 -1.06 -4.05
C GLN A 40 -14.13 -1.70 -2.73
N GLY A 41 -13.22 -1.91 -1.79
CA GLY A 41 -13.46 -2.62 -0.54
C GLY A 41 -13.39 -4.15 -0.68
N VAL A 42 -13.24 -4.83 0.46
CA VAL A 42 -13.04 -6.29 0.54
C VAL A 42 -14.24 -7.07 0.02
N GLU A 43 -15.45 -6.66 0.37
CA GLU A 43 -16.67 -7.39 0.00
C GLU A 43 -17.00 -7.30 -1.49
N SER A 44 -16.77 -6.13 -2.10
CA SER A 44 -17.11 -5.91 -3.50
C SER A 44 -16.04 -6.41 -4.49
N THR A 45 -14.88 -6.83 -4.00
CA THR A 45 -13.76 -7.28 -4.84
C THR A 45 -13.78 -8.79 -5.04
N THR A 46 -13.74 -9.26 -6.30
CA THR A 46 -13.61 -10.69 -6.63
C THR A 46 -12.17 -11.09 -6.99
N LEU A 47 -11.86 -12.39 -6.96
CA LEU A 47 -10.57 -12.92 -7.42
C LEU A 47 -10.30 -12.62 -8.91
N ALA A 48 -11.36 -12.49 -9.72
CA ALA A 48 -11.24 -12.13 -11.13
C ALA A 48 -10.88 -10.64 -11.30
N ASP A 49 -11.49 -9.75 -10.51
CA ASP A 49 -11.15 -8.33 -10.51
C ASP A 49 -9.68 -8.13 -10.15
N ILE A 50 -9.20 -8.86 -9.14
CA ILE A 50 -7.80 -8.81 -8.73
C ILE A 50 -6.87 -9.31 -9.85
N ALA A 51 -7.22 -10.41 -10.52
CA ALA A 51 -6.46 -10.92 -11.65
C ALA A 51 -6.29 -9.85 -12.74
N ASN A 52 -7.38 -9.14 -13.05
CA ASN A 52 -7.39 -8.06 -14.02
C ASN A 52 -6.51 -6.89 -13.59
N VAL A 53 -6.64 -6.42 -12.34
CA VAL A 53 -5.81 -5.33 -11.80
C VAL A 53 -4.32 -5.71 -11.77
N ALA A 54 -4.01 -6.97 -11.47
CA ALA A 54 -2.64 -7.48 -11.42
C ALA A 54 -2.00 -7.76 -12.80
N ASP A 55 -2.79 -7.70 -13.87
CA ASP A 55 -2.42 -8.17 -15.21
C ASP A 55 -1.88 -9.61 -15.19
N VAL A 56 -2.63 -10.49 -14.51
CA VAL A 56 -2.29 -11.90 -14.33
C VAL A 56 -3.48 -12.75 -14.79
N PRO A 57 -3.25 -13.80 -15.60
CA PRO A 57 -4.33 -14.71 -15.98
C PRO A 57 -5.08 -15.27 -14.76
N VAL A 58 -6.42 -15.25 -14.81
CA VAL A 58 -7.31 -15.69 -13.71
C VAL A 58 -6.93 -17.08 -13.16
N GLY A 59 -6.55 -18.01 -14.03
CA GLY A 59 -6.10 -19.35 -13.62
C GLY A 59 -4.89 -19.36 -12.68
N ASN A 60 -4.00 -18.35 -12.79
CA ASN A 60 -2.88 -18.23 -11.85
C ASN A 60 -3.34 -17.75 -10.47
N VAL A 61 -4.44 -17.01 -10.37
CA VAL A 61 -4.96 -16.58 -9.05
C VAL A 61 -5.33 -17.81 -8.23
N TYR A 62 -6.13 -18.71 -8.82
CA TYR A 62 -6.50 -19.99 -8.21
C TYR A 62 -5.33 -20.93 -7.95
N TYR A 63 -4.22 -20.77 -8.68
CA TYR A 63 -2.97 -21.50 -8.40
C TYR A 63 -2.26 -20.98 -7.14
N TYR A 64 -2.23 -19.66 -6.91
CA TYR A 64 -1.52 -19.06 -5.78
C TYR A 64 -2.37 -18.89 -4.52
N PHE A 65 -3.69 -18.71 -4.66
CA PHE A 65 -4.61 -18.43 -3.57
C PHE A 65 -5.89 -19.25 -3.78
N LYS A 66 -6.29 -20.02 -2.77
CA LYS A 66 -7.49 -20.89 -2.89
C LYS A 66 -8.76 -20.11 -2.61
N THR A 67 -8.69 -19.12 -1.72
CA THR A 67 -9.81 -18.28 -1.31
C THR A 67 -9.48 -16.79 -1.43
N LYS A 68 -10.52 -15.94 -1.40
CA LYS A 68 -10.34 -14.47 -1.26
C LYS A 68 -9.62 -14.13 0.04
N ASP A 69 -9.91 -14.87 1.11
CA ASP A 69 -9.33 -14.63 2.43
C ASP A 69 -7.84 -14.96 2.48
N ASP A 70 -7.38 -16.05 1.83
CA ASP A 70 -5.95 -16.37 1.72
C ASP A 70 -5.17 -15.20 1.10
N LEU A 71 -5.78 -14.54 0.11
CA LEU A 71 -5.19 -13.40 -0.58
C LEU A 71 -5.24 -12.12 0.26
N VAL A 72 -6.35 -11.88 0.96
CA VAL A 72 -6.47 -10.77 1.91
C VAL A 72 -5.45 -10.91 3.04
N GLU A 73 -5.26 -12.10 3.60
CA GLU A 73 -4.23 -12.38 4.61
C GLU A 73 -2.83 -12.10 4.06
N ALA A 74 -2.53 -12.50 2.83
CA ALA A 74 -1.26 -12.19 2.19
C ALA A 74 -1.04 -10.69 1.99
N VAL A 75 -2.10 -9.92 1.66
CA VAL A 75 -2.04 -8.46 1.58
C VAL A 75 -1.77 -7.85 2.96
N ILE A 76 -2.43 -8.34 4.02
CA ILE A 76 -2.21 -7.88 5.39
C ILE A 76 -0.77 -8.16 5.82
N ALA A 77 -0.26 -9.35 5.56
CA ALA A 77 1.12 -9.73 5.89
C ALA A 77 2.14 -8.85 5.15
N ALA A 78 1.96 -8.66 3.84
CA ALA A 78 2.81 -7.77 3.05
C ALA A 78 2.78 -6.33 3.57
N HIS A 79 1.60 -5.82 3.93
CA HIS A 79 1.45 -4.50 4.50
C HIS A 79 2.14 -4.36 5.88
N ALA A 80 2.02 -5.37 6.73
CA ALA A 80 2.70 -5.40 8.03
C ALA A 80 4.22 -5.37 7.86
N ASP A 81 4.76 -6.11 6.89
CA ASP A 81 6.19 -6.11 6.60
C ASP A 81 6.67 -4.78 6.01
N GLU A 82 5.87 -4.12 5.17
CA GLU A 82 6.14 -2.75 4.71
C GLU A 82 6.18 -1.76 5.88
N ILE A 83 5.22 -1.83 6.82
CA ILE A 83 5.21 -0.98 8.02
C ILE A 83 6.47 -1.23 8.86
N LYS A 84 6.83 -2.49 9.13
CA LYS A 84 8.05 -2.83 9.87
C LYS A 84 9.29 -2.26 9.21
N ALA A 85 9.41 -2.41 7.89
CA ALA A 85 10.54 -1.87 7.13
C ALA A 85 10.61 -0.34 7.21
N ARG A 86 9.45 0.34 7.06
CA ARG A 86 9.36 1.80 7.20
C ARG A 86 9.75 2.27 8.61
N LEU A 87 9.27 1.60 9.66
CA LEU A 87 9.63 1.90 11.05
C LEU A 87 11.12 1.65 11.31
N ALA A 88 11.68 0.55 10.80
CA ALA A 88 13.11 0.26 10.90
C ALA A 88 13.96 1.35 10.21
N ALA A 89 13.51 1.89 9.08
CA ALA A 89 14.21 2.98 8.40
C ALA A 89 14.26 4.27 9.25
N LEU A 90 13.31 4.49 10.16
CA LEU A 90 13.34 5.64 11.08
C LEU A 90 14.52 5.56 12.04
N GLU A 91 15.00 4.36 12.38
CA GLU A 91 16.13 4.16 13.30
C GLU A 91 17.43 4.80 12.79
N HIS A 92 17.56 5.02 11.47
CA HIS A 92 18.69 5.74 10.88
C HIS A 92 18.77 7.21 11.30
N HIS A 93 17.70 7.80 11.83
CA HIS A 93 17.73 9.15 12.37
C HIS A 93 18.25 9.17 13.81
N ARG A 94 19.27 10.02 14.04
CA ARG A 94 20.02 10.08 15.32
C ARG A 94 19.24 10.60 16.52
N THR A 95 18.17 11.36 16.32
CA THR A 95 17.44 12.01 17.43
C THR A 95 15.95 11.64 17.41
N PRO A 96 15.29 11.54 18.57
CA PRO A 96 13.84 11.28 18.64
C PRO A 96 13.02 12.30 17.85
N LYS A 97 13.41 13.58 17.89
CA LYS A 97 12.76 14.66 17.12
C LYS A 97 12.87 14.44 15.62
N ALA A 98 14.03 13.97 15.12
CA ALA A 98 14.21 13.67 13.71
C ALA A 98 13.38 12.45 13.28
N ARG A 99 13.32 11.41 14.12
CA ARG A 99 12.47 10.22 13.90
C ARG A 99 10.99 10.59 13.80
N LEU A 100 10.49 11.39 14.74
CA LEU A 100 9.10 11.85 14.73
C LEU A 100 8.78 12.68 13.49
N LYS A 101 9.67 13.59 13.08
CA LYS A 101 9.50 14.36 11.84
C LYS A 101 9.47 13.46 10.60
N ALA A 102 10.33 12.45 10.53
CA ALA A 102 10.38 11.50 9.43
C ALA A 102 9.10 10.63 9.39
N PHE A 103 8.61 10.20 10.54
CA PHE A 103 7.34 9.48 10.65
C PHE A 103 6.15 10.31 10.16
N VAL A 104 6.05 11.58 10.57
CA VAL A 104 4.98 12.48 10.10
C VAL A 104 5.06 12.71 8.59
N ARG A 105 6.27 12.85 8.03
CA ARG A 105 6.47 12.97 6.57
C ARG A 105 5.98 11.71 5.84
N MET A 106 6.40 10.54 6.30
CA MET A 106 5.96 9.25 5.76
C MET A 106 4.42 9.14 5.70
N LEU A 107 3.70 9.60 6.73
CA LEU A 107 2.23 9.60 6.74
C LEU A 107 1.60 10.61 5.78
N THR A 108 2.32 11.67 5.43
CA THR A 108 1.81 12.78 4.58
C THR A 108 2.28 12.70 3.12
N ASP A 109 3.20 11.80 2.81
CA ASP A 109 3.69 11.56 1.45
C ASP A 109 2.59 11.01 0.52
N GLU A 110 1.66 10.21 1.07
CA GLU A 110 0.53 9.63 0.33
C GLU A 110 -0.80 10.40 0.53
N ARG A 111 -0.74 11.64 1.04
CA ARG A 111 -1.92 12.43 1.47
C ARG A 111 -3.02 12.57 0.42
N GLU A 112 -2.67 12.59 -0.86
CA GLU A 112 -3.64 12.80 -1.94
C GLU A 112 -4.44 11.53 -2.26
N LEU A 113 -3.79 10.37 -2.15
CA LEU A 113 -4.45 9.07 -2.23
C LEU A 113 -5.32 8.88 -0.98
N ALA A 114 -4.76 9.18 0.19
CA ALA A 114 -5.46 9.09 1.47
C ALA A 114 -6.70 10.01 1.53
N ALA A 115 -6.65 11.18 0.91
CA ALA A 115 -7.80 12.08 0.82
C ALA A 115 -8.92 11.53 -0.07
N ARG A 116 -8.59 10.73 -1.09
CA ARG A 116 -9.56 10.17 -2.04
C ARG A 116 -10.21 8.88 -1.55
N HIS A 117 -9.44 8.01 -0.89
CA HIS A 117 -9.88 6.64 -0.54
C HIS A 117 -9.70 6.29 0.95
N GLY A 118 -9.37 7.29 1.78
CA GLY A 118 -9.01 7.09 3.18
C GLY A 118 -7.58 6.56 3.35
N CYS A 119 -7.11 6.48 4.59
CA CYS A 119 -5.82 5.87 4.88
C CYS A 119 -5.84 4.40 4.45
N PRO A 120 -4.90 3.91 3.63
CA PRO A 120 -4.91 2.51 3.17
C PRO A 120 -4.89 1.51 4.32
N GLN A 121 -4.19 1.82 5.41
CA GLN A 121 -4.23 1.03 6.64
C GLN A 121 -5.59 1.18 7.36
N GLY A 122 -6.07 2.41 7.54
CA GLY A 122 -7.27 2.69 8.34
C GLY A 122 -8.56 2.17 7.69
N SER A 123 -8.71 2.36 6.38
CA SER A 123 -9.85 1.85 5.60
C SER A 123 -9.88 0.32 5.64
N LEU A 124 -8.72 -0.33 5.43
CA LEU A 124 -8.61 -1.79 5.51
C LEU A 124 -9.00 -2.31 6.90
N CYS A 125 -8.45 -1.73 7.98
CA CYS A 125 -8.83 -2.11 9.34
C CYS A 125 -10.33 -1.94 9.61
N SER A 126 -10.92 -0.84 9.13
CA SER A 126 -12.34 -0.53 9.33
C SER A 126 -13.27 -1.44 8.54
N GLU A 127 -12.81 -2.03 7.45
CA GLU A 127 -13.57 -3.02 6.68
C GLU A 127 -13.45 -4.41 7.28
N LEU A 128 -12.25 -4.81 7.71
CA LEU A 128 -12.02 -6.12 8.35
C LEU A 128 -12.74 -6.23 9.70
N ASP A 129 -12.83 -5.15 10.47
CA ASP A 129 -13.55 -5.11 11.76
C ASP A 129 -15.06 -5.34 11.61
N LYS A 130 -15.63 -5.08 10.42
CA LYS A 130 -17.06 -5.25 10.15
C LYS A 130 -17.42 -6.64 9.64
N ARG A 131 -16.43 -7.51 9.48
CA ARG A 131 -16.68 -8.89 9.06
C ARG A 131 -17.05 -9.73 10.28
N ASP A 132 -18.06 -10.58 10.12
CA ASP A 132 -18.62 -11.41 11.20
C ASP A 132 -17.92 -12.77 11.35
N ASP A 133 -16.82 -13.02 10.62
CA ASP A 133 -16.09 -14.29 10.56
C ASP A 133 -14.77 -14.32 11.35
#